data_AF-A0A4Y3P8J9-F1
#
_entry.id   AF-A0A4Y3P8J9-F1
#
_cell.length_a   1.000
_cell.length_b   1.000
_cell.length_c   1.000
_cell.angle_alpha   90.00
_cell.angle_beta   90.00
_cell.angle_gamma   90.00
#
_symmetry.space_group_name_H-M   'P 1'
#
loop_
_entity.id
_entity.type
_entity.pdbx_description
1 polymer ?
#
loop_
_entity_poly.entity_id
_entity_poly.type
_entity_poly.pdbx_seq_one_letter_code
_entity_poly.pdbx_strand_id
1 'polypeptide(L)'
;MRKPGPKTHLSVLLLATILTILIKEEWQVHMMVALSVVYLVLNHLSRKVMPFILVYVMSLVIAYIMPQMLGTMKLVFYSFARMMPLVMIGATLMYSPPGSLMCVLERMAVPRPITVMICVLLRFFPVVIMEMQAIRDGIRARGIFPHWYSALLHPAMAYECYFMPLVVRCLKLSAELASSAELRGIESKCSRTSIYPYHFKSVDAVALLIYIIAGTAIYGGGIIR
;
A
#
# COMPACT_ATOMS: atom_id res chain seq x y z
N MET A 1 4.57 -13.61 17.14
CA MET A 1 5.84 -13.02 16.66
C MET A 1 5.55 -11.55 16.31
N ARG A 2 6.44 -10.60 16.62
CA ARG A 2 6.18 -9.16 16.44
C ARG A 2 6.34 -8.78 14.97
N LYS A 3 5.39 -8.02 14.42
CA LYS A 3 5.44 -7.53 13.03
C LYS A 3 6.59 -6.54 12.86
N PRO A 4 7.40 -6.66 11.78
CA PRO A 4 8.44 -5.69 11.47
C PRO A 4 7.82 -4.32 11.12
N GLY A 5 8.59 -3.26 11.32
CA GLY A 5 8.12 -1.90 11.15
C GLY A 5 7.95 -1.49 9.67
N PRO A 6 7.10 -0.49 9.37
CA PRO A 6 6.81 -0.02 8.01
C PRO A 6 8.05 0.50 7.25
N LYS A 7 9.09 0.95 7.96
CA LYS A 7 10.36 1.34 7.34
C LYS A 7 11.08 0.16 6.70
N THR A 8 11.02 -1.00 7.33
CA THR A 8 11.60 -2.23 6.79
C THR A 8 10.87 -2.67 5.54
N HIS A 9 9.54 -2.54 5.51
CA HIS A 9 8.76 -2.82 4.29
C HIS A 9 9.18 -1.89 3.16
N LEU A 10 9.40 -0.59 3.43
CA LEU A 10 9.83 0.37 2.42
C LEU A 10 11.28 0.12 1.95
N SER A 11 12.21 -0.19 2.86
CA SER A 11 13.58 -0.52 2.48
C SER A 11 13.70 -1.87 1.76
N VAL A 12 12.94 -2.89 2.18
CA VAL A 12 12.85 -4.17 1.48
C VAL A 12 12.20 -4.00 0.11
N LEU A 13 11.21 -3.11 -0.04
CA LEU A 13 10.62 -2.77 -1.34
C LEU A 13 11.65 -2.12 -2.27
N LEU A 14 12.41 -1.13 -1.77
CA LEU A 14 13.49 -0.50 -2.55
C LEU A 14 14.60 -1.50 -2.91
N LEU A 15 14.94 -2.41 -2.00
CA LEU A 15 15.91 -3.46 -2.31
C LEU A 15 15.34 -4.39 -3.39
N ALA A 16 14.07 -4.79 -3.25
CA ALA A 16 13.39 -5.65 -4.20
C ALA A 16 13.28 -5.03 -5.59
N THR A 17 13.02 -3.72 -5.71
CA THR A 17 13.02 -3.04 -7.02
C THR A 17 14.39 -3.12 -7.68
N ILE A 18 15.46 -2.84 -6.93
CA ILE A 18 16.85 -2.90 -7.42
C ILE A 18 17.18 -4.32 -7.89
N LEU A 19 16.89 -5.34 -7.07
CA LEU A 19 17.10 -6.73 -7.44
C LEU A 19 16.28 -7.08 -8.70
N THR A 20 14.99 -6.75 -8.76
CA THR A 20 14.13 -7.14 -9.90
C THR A 20 14.64 -6.59 -11.24
N ILE A 21 15.25 -5.39 -11.23
CA ILE A 21 15.90 -4.79 -12.40
C ILE A 21 17.16 -5.57 -12.80
N LEU A 22 17.96 -6.02 -11.84
CA LEU A 22 19.21 -6.77 -12.05
C LEU A 22 19.01 -8.22 -12.53
N ILE A 23 17.78 -8.75 -12.53
CA ILE A 23 17.49 -10.11 -13.00
C ILE A 23 17.91 -10.27 -14.46
N LYS A 24 18.73 -11.28 -14.74
CA LYS A 24 19.13 -11.70 -16.09
C LYS A 24 18.56 -13.06 -16.48
N GLU A 25 18.46 -13.98 -15.52
CA GLU A 25 18.08 -15.38 -15.74
C GLU A 25 16.63 -15.68 -15.33
N GLU A 26 15.99 -16.67 -15.96
CA GLU A 26 14.60 -17.07 -15.65
C GLU A 26 14.48 -17.68 -14.24
N TRP A 27 15.47 -18.47 -13.81
CA TRP A 27 15.53 -19.07 -12.47
C TRP A 27 15.56 -18.03 -11.34
N GLN A 28 16.15 -16.86 -11.59
CA GLN A 28 16.22 -15.78 -10.61
C GLN A 28 14.83 -15.20 -10.30
N VAL A 29 13.94 -15.16 -11.30
CA VAL A 29 12.55 -14.69 -11.11
C VAL A 29 11.79 -15.60 -10.15
N HIS A 30 11.88 -16.93 -10.35
CA HIS A 30 11.22 -17.91 -9.48
C HIS A 30 11.73 -17.84 -8.04
N MET A 31 13.04 -17.71 -7.85
CA MET A 31 13.65 -17.58 -6.52
C MET A 31 13.24 -16.27 -5.82
N MET A 32 13.11 -15.17 -6.56
CA MET A 32 12.62 -13.90 -6.01
C MET A 32 11.14 -13.98 -5.60
N VAL A 33 10.31 -14.69 -6.36
CA VAL A 33 8.91 -14.95 -5.94
C VAL A 33 8.86 -15.81 -4.69
N ALA A 34 9.68 -16.86 -4.60
CA ALA A 34 9.74 -17.69 -3.39
C ALA A 34 10.17 -16.86 -2.16
N LEU A 35 11.17 -16.00 -2.32
CA LEU A 35 11.64 -15.08 -1.29
C LEU A 35 10.56 -14.08 -0.85
N SER A 36 9.78 -13.52 -1.79
CA SER A 36 8.68 -12.60 -1.46
C SER A 36 7.51 -13.32 -0.75
N VAL A 37 7.26 -14.59 -1.09
CA VAL A 37 6.32 -15.46 -0.35
C VAL A 37 6.77 -15.67 1.09
N VAL A 38 8.03 -16.04 1.30
CA VAL A 38 8.60 -16.22 2.65
C VAL A 38 8.46 -14.92 3.45
N TYR A 39 8.78 -13.78 2.85
CA TYR A 39 8.60 -12.48 3.49
C TYR A 39 7.14 -12.20 3.88
N LEU A 40 6.16 -12.52 3.02
CA LEU A 40 4.73 -12.39 3.34
C LEU A 40 4.27 -13.31 4.47
N VAL A 41 4.78 -14.54 4.52
CA VAL A 41 4.47 -15.52 5.58
C VAL A 41 5.03 -15.06 6.92
N LEU A 42 6.27 -14.55 6.95
CA LEU A 42 6.89 -13.96 8.15
C LEU A 42 6.09 -12.75 8.68
N ASN A 43 5.38 -12.04 7.81
CA ASN A 43 4.51 -10.92 8.14
C ASN A 43 3.09 -11.31 8.58
N HIS A 44 2.81 -12.61 8.75
CA HIS A 44 1.49 -13.17 9.09
C HIS A 44 0.38 -12.83 8.07
N LEU A 45 0.73 -12.54 6.82
CA LEU A 45 -0.22 -12.28 5.73
C LEU A 45 -0.44 -13.51 4.85
N SER A 46 -0.38 -14.72 5.43
CA SER A 46 -0.43 -16.00 4.68
C SER A 46 -1.71 -16.19 3.86
N ARG A 47 -2.86 -15.71 4.35
CA ARG A 47 -4.14 -15.78 3.59
C ARG A 47 -4.11 -15.00 2.28
N LYS A 48 -3.23 -13.99 2.17
CA LYS A 48 -3.08 -13.16 0.97
C LYS A 48 -2.06 -13.72 -0.02
N VAL A 49 -1.27 -14.72 0.37
CA VAL A 49 -0.26 -15.34 -0.49
C VAL A 49 -0.91 -16.13 -1.63
N MET A 50 -1.99 -16.87 -1.33
CA MET A 50 -2.66 -17.74 -2.29
C MET A 50 -3.13 -17.04 -3.58
N PRO A 51 -3.81 -15.88 -3.53
CA PRO A 51 -4.18 -15.17 -4.76
C PRO A 51 -2.96 -14.66 -5.54
N PHE A 52 -1.87 -14.23 -4.87
CA PHE A 52 -0.66 -13.78 -5.59
C PHE A 52 0.04 -14.93 -6.31
N ILE A 53 0.16 -16.10 -5.68
CA ILE A 53 0.72 -17.29 -6.32
C ILE A 53 -0.16 -17.71 -7.50
N LEU A 54 -1.48 -17.70 -7.34
CA LEU A 54 -2.40 -18.09 -8.40
C LEU A 54 -2.26 -17.18 -9.62
N VAL A 55 -2.21 -15.85 -9.42
CA VAL A 55 -2.03 -14.89 -10.52
C VAL A 55 -0.66 -15.09 -11.20
N TYR A 56 0.40 -15.34 -10.43
CA TYR A 56 1.73 -15.60 -10.98
C TYR A 56 1.76 -16.87 -11.84
N VAL A 57 1.26 -17.99 -11.34
CA VAL A 57 1.21 -19.26 -12.08
C VAL A 57 0.35 -19.11 -13.33
N MET A 58 -0.81 -18.46 -13.23
CA MET A 58 -1.67 -18.18 -14.39
C MET A 58 -0.94 -17.35 -15.45
N SER A 59 -0.20 -16.32 -15.06
CA SER A 59 0.56 -15.48 -16.00
C SER A 59 1.65 -16.26 -16.75
N LEU A 60 2.31 -17.21 -16.08
CA LEU A 60 3.33 -18.08 -16.69
C LEU A 60 2.71 -19.11 -17.63
N VAL A 61 1.62 -19.76 -17.22
CA VAL A 61 0.92 -20.76 -18.04
C VAL A 61 0.42 -20.12 -19.34
N ILE A 62 -0.18 -18.93 -19.25
CA ILE A 62 -0.62 -18.17 -20.43
C ILE A 62 0.59 -17.82 -21.32
N ALA A 63 1.70 -17.37 -20.74
CA ALA A 63 2.90 -17.05 -21.51
C ALA A 63 3.53 -18.28 -22.21
N TYR A 64 3.39 -19.47 -21.62
CA TYR A 64 3.94 -20.71 -22.18
C TYR A 64 3.08 -21.29 -23.31
N ILE A 65 1.75 -21.25 -23.18
CA ILE A 65 0.82 -21.76 -24.19
C ILE A 65 0.82 -20.90 -25.46
N MET A 66 1.16 -19.61 -25.34
CA MET A 66 1.12 -18.68 -26.47
C MET A 66 2.20 -19.00 -27.53
N PRO A 67 1.82 -19.20 -28.80
CA PRO A 67 2.77 -19.49 -29.88
C PRO A 67 3.63 -18.27 -30.20
N GLN A 68 4.84 -18.53 -30.71
CA GLN A 68 5.87 -17.51 -30.93
C GLN A 68 5.46 -16.38 -31.90
N MET A 69 4.46 -16.61 -32.76
CA MET A 69 3.90 -15.59 -33.66
C MET A 69 3.21 -14.43 -32.90
N LEU A 70 2.77 -14.65 -31.67
CA LEU A 70 2.19 -13.64 -30.77
C LEU A 70 3.23 -13.09 -29.78
N GLY A 71 4.47 -12.88 -30.25
CA GLY A 71 5.61 -12.53 -29.41
C GLY A 71 5.41 -11.30 -28.52
N THR A 72 4.67 -10.28 -28.99
CA THR A 72 4.33 -9.08 -28.20
C THR A 72 3.45 -9.40 -27.00
N MET A 73 2.44 -10.27 -27.17
CA MET A 73 1.56 -10.69 -26.06
C MET A 73 2.31 -11.54 -25.05
N LYS A 74 3.18 -12.45 -25.51
CA LYS A 74 4.04 -13.26 -24.64
C LYS A 74 4.96 -12.39 -23.78
N LEU A 75 5.55 -11.35 -24.36
CA LEU A 75 6.40 -10.39 -23.64
C LEU A 75 5.63 -9.65 -22.54
N VAL A 76 4.38 -9.23 -22.81
CA VAL A 76 3.53 -8.54 -21.83
C VAL A 76 3.26 -9.43 -20.62
N PHE A 77 2.81 -10.68 -20.82
CA PHE A 77 2.56 -11.60 -19.71
C PHE A 77 3.82 -11.96 -18.93
N TYR A 78 4.95 -12.14 -19.61
CA TYR A 78 6.23 -12.38 -18.96
C TYR A 78 6.71 -11.18 -18.13
N SER A 79 6.48 -9.96 -18.63
CA SER A 79 6.79 -8.71 -17.92
C SER A 79 5.91 -8.55 -16.68
N PHE A 80 4.61 -8.89 -16.77
CA PHE A 80 3.72 -8.95 -15.61
C PHE A 80 4.21 -9.96 -14.57
N ALA A 81 4.61 -11.16 -14.98
CA ALA A 81 5.16 -12.18 -14.09
C ALA A 81 6.44 -11.68 -13.38
N ARG A 82 7.31 -10.95 -14.09
CA ARG A 82 8.53 -10.35 -13.53
C ARG A 82 8.26 -9.25 -12.50
N MET A 83 7.13 -8.53 -12.61
CA MET A 83 6.72 -7.51 -11.64
C MET A 83 6.04 -8.09 -10.39
N MET A 84 5.69 -9.39 -10.36
CA MET A 84 4.99 -10.00 -9.22
C MET A 84 5.70 -9.89 -7.86
N PRO A 85 7.03 -10.15 -7.74
CA PRO A 85 7.74 -9.97 -6.48
C PRO A 85 7.56 -8.56 -5.90
N LEU A 86 7.57 -7.55 -6.77
CA LEU A 86 7.40 -6.16 -6.38
C LEU A 86 5.98 -5.90 -5.83
N VAL A 87 4.95 -6.39 -6.53
CA VAL A 87 3.56 -6.26 -6.09
C VAL A 87 3.33 -6.97 -4.75
N MET A 88 3.92 -8.15 -4.56
CA MET A 88 3.79 -8.93 -3.33
C MET A 88 4.40 -8.21 -2.12
N ILE A 89 5.58 -7.60 -2.29
CA ILE A 89 6.22 -6.81 -1.23
C ILE A 89 5.46 -5.49 -1.02
N GLY A 90 5.03 -4.83 -2.09
CA GLY A 90 4.21 -3.62 -2.01
C GLY A 90 2.89 -3.85 -1.26
N ALA A 91 2.29 -5.02 -1.40
CA ALA A 91 1.08 -5.38 -0.66
C ALA A 91 1.32 -5.40 0.86
N THR A 92 2.51 -5.78 1.35
CA THR A 92 2.83 -5.72 2.79
C THR A 92 2.74 -4.29 3.34
N LEU A 93 3.12 -3.31 2.54
CA LEU A 93 3.03 -1.90 2.86
C LEU A 93 1.56 -1.44 2.86
N MET A 94 0.77 -1.85 1.87
CA MET A 94 -0.66 -1.49 1.78
C MET A 94 -1.51 -2.06 2.93
N TYR A 95 -1.19 -3.28 3.38
CA TYR A 95 -1.90 -3.91 4.51
C TYR A 95 -1.39 -3.45 5.88
N SER A 96 -0.34 -2.62 5.93
CA SER A 96 0.14 -2.01 7.16
C SER A 96 -0.80 -0.89 7.61
N PRO A 97 -0.97 -0.66 8.93
CA PRO A 97 -1.89 0.35 9.41
C PRO A 97 -1.47 1.76 8.93
N PRO A 98 -2.43 2.62 8.54
CA PRO A 98 -2.13 3.92 7.91
C PRO A 98 -1.28 4.82 8.81
N GLY A 99 -1.48 4.78 10.13
CA GLY A 99 -0.65 5.53 11.09
C GLY A 99 0.83 5.13 11.09
N SER A 100 1.14 3.87 10.75
CA SER A 100 2.52 3.41 10.62
C SER A 100 3.17 3.92 9.32
N LEU A 101 2.40 3.97 8.23
CA LEU A 101 2.83 4.57 6.95
C LEU A 101 3.08 6.07 7.10
N MET A 102 2.21 6.77 7.84
CA MET A 102 2.36 8.19 8.18
C MET A 102 3.70 8.47 8.87
N CYS A 103 4.12 7.61 9.81
CA CYS A 103 5.41 7.76 10.51
C CYS A 103 6.62 7.59 9.57
N VAL A 104 6.51 6.78 8.51
CA VAL A 104 7.56 6.63 7.51
C VAL A 104 7.61 7.84 6.58
N LEU A 105 6.45 8.26 6.07
CA LEU A 105 6.32 9.42 5.19
C LEU A 105 6.80 10.71 5.88
N GLU A 106 6.58 10.84 7.19
CA GLU A 106 7.02 12.00 7.97
C GLU A 106 8.54 12.16 8.04
N ARG A 107 9.28 11.06 7.88
CA ARG A 107 10.74 11.03 8.01
C ARG A 107 11.48 10.86 6.67
N MET A 108 10.79 10.52 5.59
CA MET A 108 11.33 10.69 4.24
C MET A 108 11.61 12.19 4.04
N ALA A 109 12.67 12.55 3.31
CA ALA A 109 13.19 13.91 3.18
C ALA A 109 12.24 14.87 2.41
N VAL A 110 11.02 15.02 2.91
CA VAL A 110 9.94 15.83 2.37
C VAL A 110 9.86 17.10 3.23
N PRO A 111 9.68 18.28 2.62
CA PRO A 111 9.57 19.52 3.37
C PRO A 111 8.39 19.46 4.35
N ARG A 112 8.64 19.93 5.58
CA ARG A 112 7.75 19.88 6.75
C ARG A 112 6.27 20.21 6.50
N PRO A 113 5.89 21.28 5.75
CA PRO A 113 4.48 21.58 5.51
C PRO A 113 3.76 20.48 4.71
N ILE A 114 4.44 19.87 3.74
CA ILE A 114 3.86 18.81 2.92
C ILE A 114 3.62 17.56 3.75
N THR A 115 4.57 17.22 4.63
CA THR A 115 4.45 16.09 5.55
C THR A 115 3.24 16.20 6.47
N VAL A 116 3.02 17.37 7.08
CA VAL A 116 1.87 17.61 7.96
C VAL A 116 0.57 17.50 7.18
N MET A 117 0.51 18.07 5.97
CA MET A 117 -0.66 17.97 5.11
C MET A 117 -1.00 16.51 4.77
N ILE A 118 -0.03 15.71 4.34
CA ILE A 118 -0.22 14.29 4.05
C ILE A 118 -0.69 13.53 5.30
N CYS A 119 -0.11 13.82 6.46
CA CYS A 119 -0.48 13.20 7.73
C CYS A 119 -1.95 13.49 8.09
N VAL A 120 -2.38 14.74 7.95
CA VAL A 120 -3.78 15.14 8.17
C VAL A 120 -4.71 14.45 7.18
N LEU A 121 -4.37 14.42 5.88
CA LEU A 121 -5.16 13.75 4.85
C LEU A 121 -5.35 12.26 5.13
N LEU A 122 -4.27 11.54 5.48
CA LEU A 122 -4.32 10.11 5.78
C LEU A 122 -5.11 9.80 7.05
N ARG A 123 -5.13 10.70 8.04
CA ARG A 123 -5.96 10.56 9.25
C ARG A 123 -7.42 10.93 9.00
N PHE A 124 -7.67 11.90 8.12
CA PHE A 124 -8.99 12.37 7.75
C PHE A 124 -9.72 11.39 6.83
N PHE A 125 -8.99 10.67 5.97
CA PHE A 125 -9.57 9.72 5.01
C PHE A 125 -10.46 8.64 5.67
N PRO A 126 -10.04 7.95 6.75
CA PRO A 126 -10.92 7.06 7.51
C PRO A 126 -12.19 7.75 8.04
N VAL A 127 -12.09 9.02 8.45
CA VAL A 127 -13.24 9.78 8.95
C VAL A 127 -14.24 10.07 7.84
N VAL A 128 -13.77 10.44 6.65
CA VAL A 128 -14.63 10.63 5.47
C VAL A 128 -15.38 9.34 5.12
N ILE A 129 -14.72 8.18 5.19
CA ILE A 129 -15.39 6.90 4.93
C ILE A 129 -16.53 6.66 5.95
N MET A 130 -16.30 6.97 7.23
CA MET A 130 -17.33 6.84 8.25
C MET A 130 -18.50 7.81 8.02
N GLU A 131 -18.23 9.07 7.67
CA GLU A 131 -19.28 10.04 7.30
C GLU A 131 -20.07 9.59 6.07
N MET A 132 -19.37 9.06 5.05
CA MET A 132 -19.98 8.50 3.84
C MET A 132 -20.88 7.29 4.12
N GLN A 133 -20.55 6.49 5.13
CA GLN A 133 -21.38 5.38 5.61
C GLN A 133 -22.59 5.91 6.39
N ALA A 134 -22.39 6.83 7.33
CA ALA A 134 -23.46 7.44 8.10
C ALA A 134 -24.50 8.15 7.23
N ILE A 135 -24.06 8.90 6.21
CA ILE A 135 -24.96 9.56 5.24
C ILE A 135 -25.75 8.51 4.46
N ARG A 136 -25.09 7.44 3.99
CA ARG A 136 -25.73 6.35 3.25
C ARG A 136 -26.80 5.65 4.09
N ASP A 137 -26.49 5.38 5.35
CA ASP A 137 -27.42 4.73 6.28
C ASP A 137 -28.60 5.65 6.60
N GLY A 138 -28.37 6.97 6.72
CA GLY A 138 -29.42 7.96 6.87
C GLY A 138 -30.35 8.08 5.65
N ILE A 139 -29.80 8.00 4.43
CA ILE A 139 -30.59 8.00 3.18
C ILE A 139 -31.42 6.71 3.09
N ARG A 140 -30.82 5.56 3.41
CA ARG A 140 -31.51 4.26 3.43
C ARG A 140 -32.64 4.24 4.46
N ALA A 141 -32.44 4.81 5.65
CA ALA A 141 -33.46 4.91 6.70
C ALA A 141 -34.67 5.77 6.28
N ARG A 142 -34.47 6.75 5.39
CA ARG A 142 -35.54 7.59 4.81
C ARG A 142 -36.29 6.90 3.66
N GLY A 143 -35.90 5.68 3.27
CA GLY A 143 -36.49 4.95 2.15
C GLY A 143 -36.12 5.50 0.77
N ILE A 144 -35.17 6.43 0.70
CA ILE A 144 -34.71 7.06 -0.54
C ILE A 144 -33.65 6.12 -1.14
N PHE A 145 -33.90 5.58 -2.34
CA PHE A 145 -33.09 4.54 -3.03
C PHE A 145 -33.10 3.14 -2.37
N PRO A 146 -34.16 2.33 -2.57
CA PRO A 146 -34.22 0.95 -2.07
C PRO A 146 -33.23 0.00 -2.76
N HIS A 147 -32.77 0.32 -3.97
CA HIS A 147 -31.81 -0.48 -4.73
C HIS A 147 -30.60 0.36 -5.18
N TRP A 148 -29.44 -0.30 -5.32
CA TRP A 148 -28.16 0.32 -5.70
C TRP A 148 -28.18 1.01 -7.07
N TYR A 149 -29.04 0.55 -7.99
CA TYR A 149 -29.21 1.09 -9.33
C TYR A 149 -30.13 2.32 -9.39
N SER A 150 -30.98 2.53 -8.38
CA SER A 150 -31.89 3.68 -8.34
C SER A 150 -31.13 5.01 -8.23
N ALA A 151 -29.94 5.01 -7.63
CA ALA A 151 -29.05 6.18 -7.55
C ALA A 151 -28.47 6.59 -8.92
N LEU A 152 -28.30 5.64 -9.84
CA LEU A 152 -27.84 5.91 -11.22
C LEU A 152 -28.97 6.43 -12.12
N LEU A 153 -30.21 6.02 -11.84
CA LEU A 153 -31.39 6.45 -12.61
C LEU A 153 -31.78 7.92 -12.33
N HIS A 154 -31.43 8.46 -11.16
CA HIS A 154 -31.74 9.85 -10.76
C HIS A 154 -30.48 10.58 -10.23
N PRO A 155 -29.54 10.93 -11.12
CA PRO A 155 -28.25 11.50 -10.72
C PRO A 155 -28.37 12.85 -10.00
N ALA A 156 -29.36 13.68 -10.35
CA ALA A 156 -29.61 14.96 -9.69
C ALA A 156 -30.03 14.78 -8.21
N MET A 157 -30.93 13.85 -7.93
CA MET A 157 -31.37 13.53 -6.57
C MET A 157 -30.26 12.86 -5.75
N ALA A 158 -29.45 12.02 -6.39
CA ALA A 158 -28.28 11.43 -5.73
C ALA A 158 -27.24 12.50 -5.35
N TYR A 159 -27.05 13.51 -6.20
CA TYR A 159 -26.16 14.63 -5.90
C TYR A 159 -26.63 15.44 -4.69
N GLU A 160 -27.90 15.85 -4.67
CA GLU A 160 -28.46 16.64 -3.58
C GLU A 160 -28.54 15.87 -2.26
N CYS A 161 -28.91 14.58 -2.29
CA CYS A 161 -29.04 13.78 -1.08
C CYS A 161 -27.72 13.25 -0.52
N TYR A 162 -26.70 13.03 -1.37
CA TYR A 162 -25.44 12.41 -0.95
C TYR A 162 -24.25 13.38 -0.93
N PHE A 163 -24.00 14.06 -2.06
CA PHE A 163 -22.83 14.91 -2.21
C PHE A 163 -22.96 16.22 -1.41
N MET A 164 -24.13 16.87 -1.45
CA MET A 164 -24.33 18.14 -0.76
C MET A 164 -24.09 18.03 0.77
N PRO A 165 -24.70 17.05 1.48
CA PRO A 165 -24.47 16.88 2.91
C PRO A 165 -23.03 16.49 3.25
N LEU A 166 -22.39 15.68 2.41
CA LEU A 166 -21.00 15.28 2.58
C LEU A 166 -20.07 16.49 2.50
N VAL A 167 -20.24 17.36 1.49
CA VAL A 167 -19.41 18.56 1.32
C VAL A 167 -19.56 19.48 2.53
N VAL A 168 -20.79 19.71 3.00
CA VAL A 168 -21.04 20.54 4.19
C VAL A 168 -20.38 19.93 5.44
N ARG A 169 -20.45 18.61 5.63
CA ARG A 169 -19.79 17.92 6.75
C ARG A 169 -18.26 18.05 6.68
N CYS A 170 -17.67 17.83 5.51
CA CYS A 170 -16.23 17.97 5.31
C CYS A 170 -15.75 19.40 5.59
N LEU A 171 -16.48 20.43 5.15
CA LEU A 171 -16.15 21.84 5.41
C LEU A 171 -16.19 22.18 6.90
N LYS A 172 -17.19 21.67 7.64
CA LYS A 172 -17.27 21.85 9.09
C LYS A 172 -16.10 21.15 9.79
N LEU A 173 -15.81 19.91 9.43
CA LEU A 173 -14.73 19.14 10.04
C LEU A 173 -13.36 19.79 9.77
N SER A 174 -13.14 20.35 8.57
CA SER A 174 -11.88 21.04 8.27
C SER A 174 -11.72 22.32 9.09
N ALA A 175 -12.80 23.08 9.33
CA ALA A 175 -12.76 24.28 10.18
C ALA A 175 -12.50 23.93 11.66
N GLU A 176 -13.11 22.87 12.17
CA GLU A 176 -12.85 22.35 13.53
C GLU A 176 -11.40 21.85 13.67
N LEU A 177 -10.86 21.19 12.64
CA LEU A 177 -9.47 20.73 12.62
C LEU A 177 -8.47 21.89 12.56
N ALA A 178 -8.75 22.92 11.75
CA ALA A 178 -7.92 24.10 11.64
C ALA A 178 -7.87 24.87 12.98
N SER A 179 -9.02 25.17 13.57
CA SER A 179 -9.11 25.84 14.87
C SER A 179 -8.45 25.01 15.99
N SER A 180 -8.67 23.69 16.03
CA SER A 180 -7.99 22.83 17.00
C SER A 180 -6.48 22.76 16.78
N ALA A 181 -6.00 22.86 15.54
CA ALA A 181 -4.58 22.87 15.22
C ALA A 181 -3.91 24.18 15.62
N GLU A 182 -4.55 25.32 15.36
CA GLU A 182 -4.11 26.64 15.81
C GLU A 182 -4.00 26.71 17.33
N LEU A 183 -5.04 26.26 18.05
CA LEU A 183 -5.05 26.20 19.53
C LEU A 183 -3.95 25.29 20.09
N ARG A 184 -3.58 24.22 19.38
CA ARG A 184 -2.46 23.32 19.75
C ARG A 184 -1.09 23.83 19.30
N GLY A 185 -1.01 25.05 18.75
CA GLY A 185 0.24 25.67 18.36
C GLY A 185 0.90 25.01 17.15
N ILE A 186 0.12 24.67 16.11
CA ILE A 186 0.67 24.08 14.88
C ILE A 186 1.71 24.98 14.20
N GLU A 187 1.64 26.29 14.40
CA GLU A 187 2.59 27.28 13.86
C GLU A 187 3.81 27.53 14.75
N SER A 188 3.92 26.85 15.89
CA SER A 188 5.08 27.01 16.77
C SER A 188 6.39 26.63 16.06
N LYS A 189 7.38 27.52 16.12
CA LYS A 189 8.72 27.33 15.52
C LYS A 189 9.63 26.40 16.35
N CYS A 190 9.19 25.97 17.52
CA CYS A 190 9.93 25.08 18.41
C CYS A 190 10.09 23.68 17.80
N SER A 191 11.16 22.98 18.17
CA SER A 191 11.40 21.59 17.74
C SER A 191 10.28 20.68 18.26
N ARG A 192 9.57 20.01 17.35
CA ARG A 192 8.50 19.07 17.70
C ARG A 192 9.06 17.74 18.16
N THR A 193 8.46 17.17 19.21
CA THR A 193 8.72 15.81 19.66
C THR A 193 7.72 14.84 19.02
N SER A 194 8.18 13.66 18.60
CA SER A 194 7.30 12.63 18.03
C SER A 194 6.97 11.59 19.11
N ILE A 195 5.68 11.32 19.28
CA ILE A 195 5.16 10.34 20.26
C ILE A 195 5.45 8.89 19.82
N TYR A 196 5.63 8.66 18.50
CA TYR A 196 5.92 7.32 18.00
C TYR A 196 7.41 6.98 18.16
N PRO A 197 7.76 5.95 18.93
CA PRO A 197 9.14 5.54 19.08
C PRO A 197 9.69 5.07 17.74
N TYR A 198 10.60 5.87 17.18
CA TYR A 198 11.23 5.66 15.88
C TYR A 198 12.29 4.54 15.89
N HIS A 199 12.55 3.90 17.04
CA HIS A 199 13.66 2.97 17.18
C HIS A 199 13.53 1.80 16.19
N PHE A 200 14.54 1.66 15.32
CA PHE A 200 14.80 0.44 14.55
C PHE A 200 14.90 -0.69 15.57
N LYS A 201 13.92 -1.59 15.59
CA LYS A 201 13.97 -2.72 16.52
C LYS A 201 14.96 -3.74 15.96
N SER A 202 15.61 -4.52 16.81
CA SER A 202 16.54 -5.59 16.38
C SER A 202 15.90 -6.56 15.37
N VAL A 203 14.59 -6.82 15.52
CA VAL A 203 13.79 -7.64 14.59
C VAL A 203 13.75 -7.04 13.17
N ASP A 204 13.74 -5.71 13.06
CA ASP A 204 13.71 -4.98 11.79
C ASP A 204 15.05 -5.14 11.03
N ALA A 205 16.16 -5.08 11.77
CA ALA A 205 17.50 -5.25 11.22
C ALA A 205 17.76 -6.69 10.76
N VAL A 206 17.31 -7.68 11.53
CA VAL A 206 17.47 -9.11 11.19
C VAL A 206 16.67 -9.46 9.94
N ALA A 207 15.41 -9.03 9.84
CA ALA A 207 14.59 -9.28 8.65
C ALA A 207 15.20 -8.68 7.38
N LEU A 208 15.76 -7.46 7.49
CA LEU A 208 16.43 -6.78 6.39
C LEU A 208 17.74 -7.49 5.98
N LEU A 209 18.56 -7.90 6.96
CA LEU A 209 19.79 -8.66 6.70
C LEU A 209 19.51 -9.99 6.01
N ILE A 210 18.52 -10.75 6.49
CA ILE A 210 18.11 -12.02 5.86
C ILE A 210 17.71 -11.79 4.40
N TYR A 211 16.92 -10.75 4.14
CA TYR A 211 16.48 -10.42 2.79
C TYR A 211 17.65 -10.02 1.88
N ILE A 212 18.62 -9.24 2.39
CA ILE A 212 19.84 -8.89 1.64
C ILE A 212 20.66 -10.13 1.33
N ILE A 213 20.95 -10.97 2.33
CA ILE A 213 21.79 -12.17 2.16
C ILE A 213 21.16 -13.14 1.16
N ALA A 214 19.86 -13.40 1.29
CA ALA A 214 19.18 -14.29 0.38
C ALA A 214 19.06 -13.68 -1.03
N GLY A 215 18.85 -12.36 -1.14
CA GLY A 215 18.91 -11.64 -2.41
C GLY A 215 20.27 -11.78 -3.09
N THR A 216 21.37 -11.43 -2.40
CA THR A 216 22.72 -11.50 -2.96
C THR A 216 23.14 -12.94 -3.27
N ALA A 217 22.71 -13.94 -2.50
CA ALA A 217 22.96 -15.34 -2.79
C ALA A 217 22.30 -15.78 -4.12
N ILE A 218 21.10 -15.28 -4.43
CA ILE A 218 20.42 -15.57 -5.71
C ILE A 218 21.20 -14.99 -6.89
N TYR A 219 21.80 -13.79 -6.74
CA TYR A 219 22.66 -13.21 -7.79
C TYR A 219 24.02 -13.88 -7.88
N GLY A 220 24.65 -14.16 -6.73
CA GLY A 220 25.94 -14.85 -6.66
C GLY A 220 25.89 -16.24 -7.28
N GLY A 221 24.80 -16.99 -7.05
CA GLY A 221 24.57 -18.28 -7.69
C GLY A 221 24.35 -18.20 -9.21
N GLY A 222 23.93 -17.04 -9.74
CA GLY A 222 23.85 -16.78 -11.18
C GLY A 222 25.13 -16.22 -11.80
N ILE A 223 26.12 -15.81 -11.00
CA ILE A 223 27.45 -15.36 -11.46
C ILE A 223 28.43 -16.55 -11.55
N ILE A 224 28.19 -17.62 -10.77
CA ILE A 224 29.07 -18.79 -10.66
C ILE A 224 28.73 -19.89 -11.69
N ARG A 225 27.76 -19.66 -12.59
CA ARG A 225 27.37 -20.58 -13.67
C ARG A 225 27.41 -19.93 -15.03
#